data_AF-A0A6A8G6G8-F1
#
_entry.id   AF-A0A6A8G6G8-F1
#
_cell.length_a   1.000
_cell.length_b   1.000
_cell.length_c   1.000
_cell.angle_alpha   90.00
_cell.angle_beta   90.00
_cell.angle_gamma   90.00
#
_symmetry.space_group_name_H-M   'P 1'
#
loop_
_entity.id
_entity.type
_entity.pdbx_description
1 polymer ?
#
loop_
_entity_poly.entity_id
_entity_poly.type
_entity_poly.pdbx_seq_one_letter_code
_entity_poly.pdbx_strand_id
1 'polypeptide(L)'
;MPSRDSLVRQVGDFVVVALFFFALTAVLGPLEPFLMSVGIDPPWFLGAVVAGGVGVVLLVARPLRLRLVVRVWAIGLVTTVVTTTLFVFFDLQESPLGILVAWALGVGLGLVLAYPPFWRAAEARVRVEEE
;
A
#
# COMPACT_ATOMS: atom_id res chain seq x y z
N MET A 1 -26.10 -18.96 -20.57
CA MET A 1 -25.42 -19.91 -19.65
C MET A 1 -25.07 -19.15 -18.37
N PRO A 2 -25.91 -19.20 -17.33
CA PRO A 2 -25.76 -18.39 -16.12
C PRO A 2 -24.61 -18.82 -15.17
N SER A 3 -24.02 -20.00 -15.35
CA SER A 3 -22.93 -20.51 -14.49
C SER A 3 -21.55 -19.90 -14.79
N ARG A 4 -21.28 -19.49 -16.04
CA ARG A 4 -20.00 -18.85 -16.42
C ARG A 4 -19.88 -17.43 -15.87
N ASP A 5 -21.00 -16.69 -15.85
CA ASP A 5 -21.05 -15.34 -15.27
C ASP A 5 -20.75 -15.35 -13.76
N SER A 6 -21.14 -16.42 -13.05
CA SER A 6 -20.80 -16.62 -11.63
C SER A 6 -19.33 -16.93 -11.41
N LEU A 7 -18.73 -17.79 -12.24
CA LEU A 7 -17.31 -18.15 -12.12
C LEU A 7 -16.39 -16.96 -12.42
N VAL A 8 -16.69 -16.21 -13.49
CA VAL A 8 -15.91 -15.02 -13.86
C VAL A 8 -15.98 -13.97 -12.74
N ARG A 9 -17.14 -13.79 -12.12
CA ARG A 9 -17.30 -12.87 -10.99
C ARG A 9 -16.51 -13.32 -9.75
N GLN A 10 -16.54 -14.61 -9.43
CA GLN A 10 -15.81 -15.17 -8.29
C GLN A 10 -14.29 -15.07 -8.48
N VAL A 11 -13.79 -15.33 -9.70
CA VAL A 11 -12.37 -15.13 -10.06
C VAL A 11 -12.01 -13.65 -9.97
N GLY A 12 -12.87 -12.76 -10.46
CA GLY A 12 -12.69 -11.31 -10.33
C GLY A 12 -12.55 -10.86 -8.88
N ASP A 13 -13.47 -11.28 -8.02
CA ASP A 13 -13.44 -10.95 -6.58
C ASP A 13 -12.18 -11.49 -5.89
N PHE A 14 -11.77 -12.72 -6.22
CA PHE A 14 -10.53 -13.30 -5.72
C PHE A 14 -9.30 -12.49 -6.15
N VAL A 15 -9.20 -12.12 -7.42
CA VAL A 15 -8.08 -11.30 -7.94
C VAL A 15 -8.03 -9.95 -7.23
N VAL A 16 -9.18 -9.32 -7.00
CA VAL A 16 -9.27 -8.04 -6.29
C VAL A 16 -8.77 -8.17 -4.85
N VAL A 17 -9.12 -9.24 -4.15
CA VAL A 17 -8.63 -9.51 -2.79
C VAL A 17 -7.13 -9.81 -2.79
N ALA A 18 -6.64 -10.62 -3.73
CA ALA A 18 -5.23 -10.95 -3.85
C ALA A 18 -4.38 -9.70 -4.14
N LEU A 19 -4.82 -8.84 -5.06
CA LEU A 19 -4.15 -7.57 -5.36
C LEU A 19 -4.14 -6.63 -4.16
N PHE A 20 -5.24 -6.56 -3.43
CA PHE A 20 -5.34 -5.76 -2.22
C PHE A 20 -4.40 -6.26 -1.13
N PHE A 21 -4.36 -7.57 -0.91
CA PHE A 21 -3.44 -8.20 0.04
C PHE A 21 -1.99 -7.91 -0.32
N PHE A 22 -1.61 -8.11 -1.58
CA PHE A 22 -0.26 -7.82 -2.07
C PHE A 22 0.14 -6.36 -1.86
N ALA A 23 -0.77 -5.43 -2.14
CA ALA A 23 -0.53 -4.01 -1.90
C ALA A 23 -0.33 -3.69 -0.42
N LEU A 24 -1.11 -4.31 0.48
CA LEU A 24 -0.91 -4.16 1.93
C LEU A 24 0.45 -4.72 2.37
N THR A 25 0.88 -5.85 1.80
CA THR A 25 2.21 -6.39 2.07
C THR A 25 3.30 -5.42 1.63
N ALA A 26 3.16 -4.75 0.48
CA ALA A 26 4.10 -3.73 0.02
C ALA A 26 4.17 -2.50 0.95
N VAL A 27 3.05 -2.11 1.55
CA VAL A 27 2.99 -1.02 2.54
C VAL A 27 3.66 -1.41 3.86
N LEU A 28 3.48 -2.65 4.30
CA LEU A 28 3.95 -3.13 5.61
C LEU A 28 5.35 -3.73 5.58
N GLY A 29 5.81 -4.22 4.42
CA GLY A 29 7.11 -4.87 4.24
C GLY A 29 8.29 -4.07 4.77
N PRO A 30 8.38 -2.75 4.54
CA PRO A 30 9.48 -1.93 5.08
C PRO A 30 9.55 -1.84 6.62
N LEU A 31 8.54 -2.35 7.35
CA LEU A 31 8.56 -2.41 8.82
C LEU A 31 9.26 -3.66 9.37
N GLU A 32 9.50 -4.68 8.55
CA GLU A 32 10.23 -5.88 8.98
C GLU A 32 11.68 -5.57 9.40
N PRO A 33 12.46 -4.78 8.64
CA PRO A 33 13.77 -4.30 9.08
C PRO A 33 13.72 -3.48 10.37
N PHE A 34 12.62 -2.73 10.61
CA PHE A 34 12.44 -1.99 11.86
C PHE A 34 12.34 -2.96 13.05
N LEU A 35 11.55 -4.02 12.95
CA LEU A 35 11.44 -5.03 14.00
C LEU A 35 12.80 -5.66 14.32
N MET A 36 13.55 -6.02 13.28
CA MET A 36 14.91 -6.57 13.43
C MET A 36 15.85 -5.58 14.12
N SER A 37 15.77 -4.28 13.78
CA SER A 37 16.60 -3.23 14.38
C SER A 37 16.35 -3.01 15.88
N VAL A 38 15.16 -3.38 16.38
CA VAL A 38 14.81 -3.30 17.82
C VAL A 38 14.95 -4.64 18.55
N GLY A 39 15.60 -5.63 17.92
CA GLY A 39 15.88 -6.94 18.50
C GLY A 39 14.71 -7.93 18.44
N ILE A 40 13.69 -7.66 17.64
CA ILE A 40 12.59 -8.59 17.38
C ILE A 40 12.91 -9.33 16.09
N ASP A 41 13.01 -10.66 16.16
CA ASP A 41 13.18 -11.51 14.98
C ASP A 41 11.82 -12.09 14.57
N PRO A 42 11.09 -11.42 13.65
CA PRO A 42 9.75 -11.86 13.29
C PRO A 42 9.80 -13.15 12.46
N PRO A 43 8.84 -14.08 12.63
CA PRO A 43 8.73 -15.19 11.71
C PRO A 43 8.41 -14.68 10.30
N TRP A 44 8.93 -15.37 9.27
CA TRP A 44 8.81 -14.98 7.85
C TRP A 44 7.38 -14.72 7.36
N PHE A 45 6.36 -15.27 8.03
CA PHE A 45 4.95 -15.10 7.70
C PHE A 45 4.28 -13.93 8.45
N LEU A 46 4.96 -13.25 9.38
CA LEU A 46 4.36 -12.22 10.23
C LEU A 46 3.78 -11.07 9.38
N GLY A 47 4.53 -10.59 8.39
CA GLY A 47 4.06 -9.53 7.49
C GLY A 47 2.77 -9.91 6.75
N ALA A 48 2.67 -11.16 6.30
CA ALA A 48 1.47 -11.70 5.68
C ALA A 48 0.28 -11.75 6.66
N VAL A 49 0.52 -12.15 7.91
CA VAL A 49 -0.51 -12.18 8.97
C VAL A 49 -1.01 -10.77 9.29
N VAL A 50 -0.12 -9.79 9.45
CA VAL A 50 -0.50 -8.40 9.71
C VAL A 50 -1.27 -7.81 8.51
N ALA A 51 -0.78 -8.02 7.28
CA ALA A 51 -1.49 -7.59 6.08
C ALA A 51 -2.89 -8.22 5.97
N GLY A 52 -3.02 -9.51 6.31
CA GLY A 52 -4.29 -10.22 6.36
C GLY A 52 -5.23 -9.62 7.40
N GLY A 53 -4.75 -9.38 8.62
CA GLY A 53 -5.51 -8.75 9.69
C GLY A 53 -6.02 -7.36 9.33
N VAL A 54 -5.13 -6.49 8.80
CA VAL A 54 -5.50 -5.15 8.32
C VAL A 54 -6.53 -5.26 7.19
N GLY A 55 -6.33 -6.19 6.27
CA GLY A 55 -7.26 -6.41 5.16
C GLY A 55 -8.65 -6.84 5.63
N VAL A 56 -8.74 -7.73 6.62
CA VAL A 56 -10.00 -8.15 7.26
C VAL A 56 -10.68 -6.96 7.95
N VAL A 57 -9.94 -6.17 8.74
CA VAL A 57 -10.49 -4.97 9.41
C VAL A 57 -11.07 -3.99 8.38
N LEU A 58 -10.37 -3.76 7.28
CA LEU A 58 -10.83 -2.86 6.21
C LEU A 58 -12.07 -3.41 5.49
N LEU A 59 -12.13 -4.72 5.28
CA LEU A 59 -13.29 -5.42 4.70
C LEU A 59 -14.53 -5.33 5.59
N VAL A 60 -14.36 -5.46 6.92
CA VAL A 60 -15.45 -5.30 7.89
C VAL A 60 -15.92 -3.85 7.92
N ALA A 61 -15.01 -2.88 7.83
CA ALA A 61 -15.35 -1.46 7.89
C ALA A 61 -16.02 -0.95 6.61
N ARG A 62 -15.64 -1.45 5.42
CA ARG A 62 -16.19 -1.00 4.13
C ARG A 62 -16.20 -2.11 3.07
N PRO A 63 -17.19 -2.11 2.17
CA PRO A 63 -17.21 -3.01 1.02
C PRO A 63 -16.00 -2.72 0.12
N LEU A 64 -15.29 -3.78 -0.27
CA LEU A 64 -14.12 -3.66 -1.13
C LEU A 64 -14.56 -3.18 -2.53
N ARG A 65 -14.03 -2.03 -2.96
CA ARG A 65 -14.25 -1.48 -4.30
C ARG A 65 -12.95 -1.52 -5.06
N LEU A 66 -13.00 -1.78 -6.37
CA LEU A 66 -11.81 -1.75 -7.24
C LEU A 66 -11.01 -0.44 -7.07
N ARG A 67 -11.71 0.69 -6.91
CA ARG A 67 -11.09 2.00 -6.64
C ARG A 67 -10.26 2.04 -5.35
N LEU A 68 -10.69 1.34 -4.31
CA LEU A 68 -9.91 1.24 -3.06
C LEU A 68 -8.65 0.42 -3.30
N VAL A 69 -8.79 -0.72 -3.99
CA VAL A 69 -7.66 -1.60 -4.30
C VAL A 69 -6.59 -0.87 -5.11
N VAL A 70 -6.99 -0.16 -6.17
CA VAL A 70 -6.07 0.64 -6.98
C VAL A 70 -5.34 1.71 -6.16
N ARG A 71 -6.04 2.37 -5.23
CA ARG A 71 -5.42 3.37 -4.34
C ARG A 71 -4.41 2.75 -3.39
N VAL A 72 -4.75 1.63 -2.76
CA VAL A 72 -3.84 0.93 -1.86
C VAL A 72 -2.64 0.40 -2.63
N TRP A 73 -2.83 -0.03 -3.88
CA TRP A 73 -1.74 -0.35 -4.80
C TRP A 73 -0.82 0.82 -5.08
N ALA A 74 -1.37 1.99 -5.42
CA ALA A 74 -0.58 3.19 -5.64
C ALA A 74 0.21 3.58 -4.37
N ILE A 75 -0.42 3.50 -3.20
CA ILE A 75 0.25 3.75 -1.91
C ILE A 75 1.39 2.75 -1.73
N GLY A 76 1.13 1.45 -1.85
CA GLY A 76 2.14 0.40 -1.71
C GLY A 76 3.32 0.60 -2.65
N LEU A 77 3.07 0.89 -3.93
CA LEU A 77 4.11 1.12 -4.92
C LEU A 77 4.97 2.34 -4.56
N VAL A 78 4.36 3.47 -4.21
CA VAL A 78 5.08 4.67 -3.79
C VAL A 78 5.87 4.40 -2.51
N THR A 79 5.28 3.74 -1.53
CA THR A 79 5.96 3.34 -0.29
C THR A 79 7.18 2.49 -0.60
N THR A 80 7.05 1.45 -1.44
CA THR A 80 8.18 0.59 -1.84
C THR A 80 9.28 1.37 -2.53
N VAL A 81 8.95 2.22 -3.50
CA VAL A 81 9.95 3.02 -4.23
C VAL A 81 10.69 3.97 -3.27
N VAL A 82 9.96 4.72 -2.45
CA VAL A 82 10.55 5.69 -1.52
C VAL A 82 11.42 5.00 -0.48
N THR A 83 10.89 3.96 0.16
CA THR A 83 11.65 3.23 1.20
C THR A 83 12.88 2.56 0.61
N THR A 84 12.76 1.83 -0.50
CA THR A 84 13.91 1.18 -1.15
C THR A 84 14.98 2.21 -1.53
N THR A 85 14.57 3.33 -2.11
CA THR A 85 15.51 4.42 -2.46
C THR A 85 16.23 4.94 -1.21
N LEU A 86 15.50 5.26 -0.15
CA LEU A 86 16.09 5.80 1.07
C LEU A 86 17.01 4.78 1.76
N PHE A 87 16.65 3.50 1.77
CA PHE A 87 17.52 2.43 2.29
C PHE A 87 18.83 2.32 1.50
N VAL A 88 18.76 2.40 0.17
CA VAL A 88 19.95 2.29 -0.70
C VAL A 88 20.89 3.48 -0.54
N PHE A 89 20.36 4.71 -0.43
CA PHE A 89 21.18 5.91 -0.40
C PHE A 89 21.64 6.35 1.00
N PHE A 90 20.89 6.00 2.05
CA PHE A 90 21.15 6.48 3.42
C PHE A 90 21.50 5.37 4.42
N ASP A 91 21.66 4.13 3.97
CA ASP A 91 22.04 2.98 4.79
C ASP A 91 21.26 2.88 6.12
N LEU A 92 19.93 2.87 5.99
CA LEU A 92 19.01 3.00 7.13
C LEU A 92 18.93 1.74 8.02
N GLN A 93 19.70 0.70 7.74
CA GLN A 93 19.58 -0.61 8.42
C GLN A 93 19.82 -0.53 9.92
N GLU A 94 20.71 0.38 10.36
CA GLU A 94 21.09 0.54 11.76
C GLU A 94 20.28 1.62 12.50
N SER A 95 19.37 2.31 11.82
CA SER A 95 18.63 3.44 12.39
C SER A 95 17.11 3.16 12.46
N PRO A 96 16.59 2.68 13.60
CA PRO A 96 15.16 2.40 13.75
C PRO A 96 14.29 3.63 13.42
N LEU A 97 14.73 4.82 13.85
CA LEU A 97 14.05 6.07 13.55
C LEU A 97 14.11 6.42 12.05
N GLY A 98 15.25 6.19 11.40
CA GLY A 98 15.40 6.40 9.96
C GLY A 98 14.45 5.50 9.15
N ILE A 99 14.31 4.24 9.54
CA ILE A 99 13.38 3.28 8.91
C ILE A 99 11.94 3.77 9.06
N LEU A 100 11.51 4.17 10.26
CA LEU A 100 10.16 4.68 10.50
C LEU A 100 9.87 5.96 9.73
N VAL A 101 10.84 6.89 9.65
CA VAL A 101 10.69 8.13 8.89
C VAL A 101 10.57 7.82 7.39
N ALA A 102 11.42 6.95 6.84
CA ALA A 102 11.37 6.55 5.45
C ALA A 102 10.04 5.88 5.10
N TRP A 103 9.56 5.00 5.97
CA TRP A 103 8.25 4.36 5.84
C TRP A 103 7.12 5.39 5.87
N ALA A 104 7.11 6.27 6.87
CA ALA A 104 6.09 7.31 7.03
C ALA A 104 6.06 8.28 5.83
N LEU A 105 7.23 8.64 5.30
CA LEU A 105 7.35 9.44 4.07
C LEU A 105 6.77 8.70 2.87
N GLY A 106 7.10 7.43 2.69
CA GLY A 106 6.59 6.61 1.60
C GLY A 106 5.06 6.48 1.63
N VAL A 107 4.51 6.13 2.80
CA VAL A 107 3.05 6.04 3.00
C VAL A 107 2.38 7.39 2.84
N GLY A 108 2.94 8.45 3.42
CA GLY A 108 2.41 9.81 3.34
C GLY A 108 2.34 10.32 1.89
N LEU A 109 3.42 10.17 1.13
CA LEU A 109 3.45 10.52 -0.30
C LEU A 109 2.45 9.68 -1.09
N GLY A 110 2.41 8.36 -0.84
CA GLY A 110 1.45 7.47 -1.46
C GLY A 110 0.01 7.89 -1.20
N LEU A 111 -0.31 8.29 0.03
CA LEU A 111 -1.64 8.78 0.40
C LEU A 111 -1.99 10.08 -0.32
N VAL A 112 -1.08 11.05 -0.35
CA VAL A 112 -1.29 12.32 -1.06
C VAL A 112 -1.57 12.08 -2.54
N LEU A 113 -0.78 11.21 -3.18
CA LEU A 113 -0.94 10.85 -4.60
C LEU A 113 -2.20 10.02 -4.86
N ALA A 114 -2.64 9.19 -3.91
CA ALA A 114 -3.85 8.39 -4.05
C ALA A 114 -5.14 9.16 -3.68
N TYR A 115 -5.03 10.37 -3.12
CA TYR A 115 -6.17 11.13 -2.60
C TYR A 115 -6.82 12.01 -3.69
N PRO A 116 -8.12 11.81 -4.00
CA PRO A 116 -8.81 12.48 -5.11
C PRO A 116 -8.82 14.00 -5.14
N PRO A 117 -8.99 14.73 -4.01
CA PRO A 117 -9.06 16.19 -4.07
C PRO A 117 -7.72 16.83 -4.43
N PHE A 118 -6.57 16.19 -4.18
CA PHE A 118 -5.28 16.70 -4.65
C PHE A 118 -5.18 16.64 -6.18
N TRP A 119 -5.64 15.54 -6.79
CA TRP A 119 -5.71 15.44 -8.25
C TRP A 119 -6.66 16.44 -8.87
N ARG A 120 -7.85 16.64 -8.28
CA ARG A 120 -8.80 17.64 -8.78
C ARG A 120 -8.27 19.06 -8.64
N ALA A 121 -7.53 19.36 -7.57
CA ALA A 121 -6.90 20.65 -7.38
C ALA A 121 -5.72 20.88 -8.36
N ALA A 122 -4.94 19.84 -8.66
CA ALA A 122 -3.88 19.90 -9.66
C ALA A 122 -4.46 20.05 -11.08
N GLU A 123 -5.48 19.27 -11.43
CA GLU A 123 -6.18 19.35 -12.71
C GLU A 123 -6.82 20.73 -12.93
N ALA A 124 -7.40 21.32 -11.88
CA ALA A 124 -7.95 22.68 -11.93
C ALA A 124 -6.88 23.76 -12.14
N ARG A 125 -5.63 23.54 -11.72
CA ARG A 125 -4.52 24.49 -11.97
C ARG A 125 -4.01 24.40 -13.39
N VAL A 126 -3.86 23.18 -13.93
CA VAL A 126 -3.39 22.97 -15.31
C VAL A 126 -4.38 23.52 -16.34
N ARG A 127 -5.69 23.36 -16.11
CA ARG A 127 -6.71 23.93 -17.04
C ARG A 127 -6.75 25.45 -17.08
N VAL A 128 -6.25 26.14 -16.05
CA VAL A 128 -6.22 27.61 -15.99
C VAL A 128 -5.00 28.18 -16.72
N GLU A 129 -3.96 27.36 -16.96
CA GLU A 129 -2.79 27.77 -17.75
C GLU A 129 -2.99 27.58 -19.27
N GLU A 130 -4.09 26.93 -19.69
CA GLU A 130 -4.42 26.69 -21.10
C GLU A 130 -5.41 27.73 -21.70
N GLU A 131 -5.92 28.68 -20.89
CA GLU A 131 -6.73 29.85 -21.33
C GLU A 131 -5.90 31.14 -21.38
#